data_AF-A0A7V5C2Q0-F1
#
_entry.id   AF-A0A7V5C2Q0-F1
#
_cell.length_a   1.000
_cell.length_b   1.000
_cell.length_c   1.000
_cell.angle_alpha   90.00
_cell.angle_beta   90.00
_cell.angle_gamma   90.00
#
_symmetry.space_group_name_H-M   'P 1'
#
loop_
_entity.id
_entity.type
_entity.pdbx_description
1 polymer ?
#
loop_
_entity_poly.entity_id
_entity_poly.type
_entity_poly.pdbx_seq_one_letter_code
_entity_poly.pdbx_strand_id
1 'polypeptide(L)'
;MTQPQPRIAARHPLLYVERCAIRRDDSGIVAHHEDGDELLPVGRVIALLIGPGVTVSREAISHITASGCAVAFTQRHGHRLLAVANPGDRSSANLLQQARLWASPRSRMAVARRMFRLRFGDDVPPNANMRRLRGLEGGRVKAAYREHARRTGVTWKGRVYGPEAEPDTVNLVLSTLNAALYAVTHAVVLGLGLSPAIGFIHTGNHLSFVHDVADLYKTDITIPAAFDLAAEEPESPRRLARERAGELFDGLPGRMVKDVLEILELHGVGAIPTGLWDPAEGVVPAGTNYGQDDPRDEPER
;
A
#
# COMPACT_ATOMS: atom_id res chain seq x y z
N MET A 1 -14.38 11.70 -19.65
CA MET A 1 -14.10 10.25 -19.51
C MET A 1 -12.60 10.06 -19.37
N THR A 2 -12.10 9.82 -18.17
CA THR A 2 -10.73 9.33 -17.97
C THR A 2 -10.85 8.09 -17.10
N GLN A 3 -10.84 6.92 -17.72
CA GLN A 3 -10.60 5.69 -16.99
C GLN A 3 -9.12 5.69 -16.54
N PRO A 4 -8.79 5.69 -15.24
CA PRO A 4 -7.42 5.58 -14.81
C PRO A 4 -7.22 4.16 -14.30
N GLN A 5 -7.08 3.14 -15.15
CA GLN A 5 -6.97 1.77 -14.61
C GLN A 5 -6.17 0.68 -15.36
N PRO A 6 -5.63 0.87 -16.58
CA PRO A 6 -4.72 -0.15 -17.16
C PRO A 6 -3.24 0.01 -16.79
N ARG A 7 -2.79 1.18 -16.32
CA ARG A 7 -1.35 1.52 -16.28
C ARG A 7 -0.56 1.03 -15.06
N ILE A 8 -1.21 0.68 -13.94
CA ILE A 8 -0.51 0.23 -12.71
C ILE A 8 -0.19 -1.27 -12.78
N ALA A 9 -1.08 -2.09 -13.34
CA ALA A 9 -0.96 -3.54 -13.29
C ALA A 9 0.23 -4.12 -14.08
N ALA A 10 0.72 -3.42 -15.10
CA ALA A 10 1.85 -3.84 -15.95
C ALA A 10 3.20 -3.21 -15.54
N ARG A 11 3.26 -2.51 -14.41
CA ARG A 11 4.48 -1.85 -13.91
C ARG A 11 5.27 -2.78 -13.01
N HIS A 12 6.58 -2.62 -13.02
CA HIS A 12 7.45 -3.28 -12.06
C HIS A 12 7.06 -2.85 -10.62
N PRO A 13 6.97 -3.78 -9.65
CA PRO A 13 6.35 -3.48 -8.35
C PRO A 13 7.08 -2.40 -7.58
N LEU A 14 8.41 -2.47 -7.56
CA LEU A 14 9.21 -1.51 -6.82
C LEU A 14 10.63 -1.37 -7.37
N LEU A 15 11.28 -0.26 -7.03
CA LEU A 15 12.73 -0.11 -7.07
C LEU A 15 13.23 0.30 -5.70
N TYR A 16 14.43 -0.13 -5.32
CA TYR A 16 15.06 0.26 -4.06
C TYR A 16 16.36 1.01 -4.32
N VAL A 17 16.52 2.17 -3.69
CA VAL A 17 17.74 2.98 -3.77
C VAL A 17 18.20 3.39 -2.38
N GLU A 18 19.50 3.38 -2.15
CA GLU A 18 20.15 3.84 -0.93
C GLU A 18 21.48 4.53 -1.27
N ARG A 19 21.98 5.39 -0.36
CA ARG A 19 23.28 6.07 -0.51
C ARG A 19 23.48 6.72 -1.90
N CYS A 20 22.56 7.60 -2.30
CA CYS A 20 22.63 8.31 -3.58
C CYS A 20 21.95 9.70 -3.51
N ALA A 21 22.20 10.52 -4.52
CA ALA A 21 21.41 11.73 -4.77
C ALA A 21 20.47 11.49 -5.95
N ILE A 22 19.17 11.62 -5.74
CA ILE A 22 18.16 11.51 -6.79
C ILE A 22 17.85 12.90 -7.33
N ARG A 23 18.15 13.10 -8.61
CA ARG A 23 17.95 14.37 -9.32
C ARG A 23 17.18 14.16 -10.61
N ARG A 24 16.68 15.27 -11.15
CA ARG A 24 16.13 15.32 -12.48
C ARG A 24 17.17 15.93 -13.39
N ASP A 25 17.55 15.17 -14.40
CA ASP A 25 18.47 15.58 -15.45
C ASP A 25 17.72 15.62 -16.79
N ASP A 26 18.41 15.97 -17.87
CA ASP A 26 17.83 16.06 -19.22
C ASP A 26 17.29 14.71 -19.73
N SER A 27 17.88 13.60 -19.27
CA SER A 27 17.51 12.24 -19.64
C SER A 27 16.36 11.65 -18.82
N GLY A 28 15.97 12.29 -17.70
CA GLY A 28 14.93 11.81 -16.81
C GLY A 28 15.30 11.92 -15.34
N ILE A 29 14.96 10.88 -14.56
CA ILE A 29 15.28 10.81 -13.13
C ILE A 29 16.50 9.92 -12.95
N VAL A 30 17.53 10.45 -12.32
CA VAL A 30 18.83 9.78 -12.17
C VAL A 30 19.15 9.64 -10.68
N ALA A 31 19.64 8.48 -10.27
CA ALA A 31 20.28 8.26 -8.99
C ALA A 31 21.81 8.34 -9.18
N HIS A 32 22.43 9.33 -8.55
CA HIS A 32 23.88 9.50 -8.55
C HIS A 32 24.46 8.76 -7.34
N HIS A 33 25.18 7.67 -7.59
CA HIS A 33 25.95 6.93 -6.59
C HIS A 33 27.42 7.34 -6.64
N GLU A 34 28.20 6.98 -5.62
CA GLU A 34 29.66 7.16 -5.66
C GLU A 34 30.31 6.36 -6.81
N ASP A 35 29.74 5.19 -7.14
CA ASP A 35 30.26 4.27 -8.14
C ASP A 35 29.70 4.51 -9.56
N GLY A 36 28.78 5.48 -9.73
CA GLY A 36 28.20 5.83 -11.02
C GLY A 36 26.73 6.24 -10.98
N ASP A 37 26.22 6.63 -12.15
CA ASP A 37 24.86 7.13 -12.31
C ASP A 37 23.92 6.03 -12.84
N GLU A 38 22.71 5.97 -12.29
CA GLU A 38 21.65 5.04 -12.70
C GLU A 38 20.39 5.80 -13.11
N LEU A 39 19.90 5.57 -14.34
CA LEU A 39 18.63 6.12 -14.81
C LEU A 39 17.45 5.33 -14.19
N LEU A 40 16.62 6.01 -13.41
CA LEU A 40 15.47 5.41 -12.74
C LEU A 40 14.22 5.42 -13.67
N PRO A 41 13.65 4.26 -14.02
CA PRO A 41 12.48 4.17 -14.90
C PRO A 41 11.16 4.45 -14.16
N VAL A 42 11.02 5.64 -13.56
CA VAL A 42 9.92 6.01 -12.64
C VAL A 42 8.52 5.83 -13.24
N GLY A 43 8.35 6.01 -14.55
CA GLY A 43 7.06 5.77 -15.22
C GLY A 43 6.68 4.30 -15.39
N ARG A 44 7.61 3.37 -15.14
CA ARG A 44 7.43 1.91 -15.27
C ARG A 44 7.37 1.20 -13.91
N VAL A 45 7.49 1.93 -12.81
CA VAL A 45 7.46 1.37 -11.45
C VAL A 45 6.30 1.93 -10.65
N ILE A 46 5.86 1.18 -9.64
CA ILE A 46 4.73 1.56 -8.78
C ILE A 46 5.23 2.31 -7.55
N ALA A 47 6.30 1.82 -6.94
CA ALA A 47 6.90 2.45 -5.77
C ALA A 47 8.42 2.53 -5.89
N LEU A 48 8.98 3.72 -5.62
CA LEU A 48 10.40 3.90 -5.36
C LEU A 48 10.62 3.88 -3.85
N LEU A 49 11.25 2.83 -3.35
CA LEU A 49 11.64 2.70 -1.95
C LEU A 49 12.98 3.41 -1.73
N ILE A 50 12.94 4.42 -0.89
CA ILE A 50 14.09 5.23 -0.52
C ILE A 50 14.63 4.73 0.82
N GLY A 51 15.86 4.22 0.79
CA GLY A 51 16.64 3.80 1.93
C GLY A 51 17.42 4.94 2.59
N PRO A 52 18.29 4.62 3.56
CA PRO A 52 19.12 5.60 4.25
C PRO A 52 20.17 6.24 3.31
N GLY A 53 20.56 7.48 3.62
CA GLY A 53 21.61 8.19 2.89
C GLY A 53 21.20 8.70 1.51
N VAL A 54 19.90 8.85 1.27
CA VAL A 54 19.38 9.36 0.01
C VAL A 54 18.97 10.83 0.13
N THR A 55 19.36 11.65 -0.83
CA THR A 55 18.83 13.01 -1.01
C THR A 55 17.96 13.06 -2.27
N VAL A 56 16.88 13.85 -2.26
CA VAL A 56 15.96 13.95 -3.41
C VAL A 56 15.68 15.42 -3.70
N SER A 57 15.85 15.85 -4.95
CA SER A 57 15.50 17.22 -5.34
C SER A 57 13.99 17.41 -5.48
N ARG A 58 13.53 18.66 -5.37
CA ARG A 58 12.11 19.04 -5.54
C ARG A 58 11.61 18.68 -6.95
N GLU A 59 12.44 18.89 -7.95
CA GLU A 59 12.15 18.60 -9.36
C GLU A 59 12.00 17.09 -9.58
N ALA A 60 12.87 16.29 -8.94
CA ALA A 60 12.78 14.84 -9.00
C ALA A 60 11.48 14.33 -8.36
N ILE A 61 11.18 14.74 -7.12
CA ILE A 61 9.95 14.28 -6.44
C ILE A 61 8.68 14.69 -7.20
N SER A 62 8.66 15.91 -7.76
CA SER A 62 7.52 16.39 -8.57
C SER A 62 7.31 15.54 -9.82
N HIS A 63 8.39 15.13 -10.50
CA HIS A 63 8.30 14.33 -11.71
C HIS A 63 7.98 12.85 -11.41
N ILE A 64 8.59 12.28 -10.36
CA ILE A 64 8.30 10.92 -9.90
C ILE A 64 6.81 10.80 -9.56
N THR A 65 6.30 11.70 -8.72
CA THR A 65 4.89 11.71 -8.32
C THR A 65 3.98 11.93 -9.52
N ALA A 66 4.26 12.89 -10.41
CA ALA A 66 3.46 13.11 -11.62
C ALA A 66 3.37 11.88 -12.55
N SER A 67 4.35 10.98 -12.52
CA SER A 67 4.33 9.71 -13.29
C SER A 67 3.41 8.62 -12.69
N GLY A 68 2.83 8.88 -11.51
CA GLY A 68 2.03 7.94 -10.74
C GLY A 68 2.87 6.93 -9.95
N CYS A 69 4.19 7.15 -9.85
CA CYS A 69 5.06 6.37 -8.97
C CYS A 69 4.97 6.94 -7.55
N ALA A 70 4.66 6.09 -6.58
CA ALA A 70 4.76 6.44 -5.18
C ALA A 70 6.22 6.49 -4.74
N VAL A 71 6.55 7.35 -3.78
CA VAL A 71 7.87 7.41 -3.15
C VAL A 71 7.71 7.01 -1.70
N ALA A 72 8.33 5.90 -1.31
CA ALA A 72 8.22 5.30 0.01
C ALA A 72 9.54 5.42 0.77
N PHE A 73 9.59 6.29 1.78
CA PHE A 73 10.77 6.44 2.63
C PHE A 73 10.80 5.33 3.68
N THR A 74 11.94 4.67 3.83
CA THR A 74 12.11 3.53 4.74
C THR A 74 13.27 3.77 5.72
N GLN A 75 13.18 3.19 6.92
CA GLN A 75 14.31 3.17 7.86
C GLN A 75 15.47 2.30 7.33
N ARG A 76 16.63 2.36 8.00
CA ARG A 76 17.86 1.64 7.63
C ARG A 76 17.58 0.17 7.30
N HIS A 77 18.03 -0.36 6.16
CA HIS A 77 17.75 -1.75 5.75
C HIS A 77 16.29 -2.08 5.40
N GLY A 78 15.43 -1.08 5.20
CA GLY A 78 14.08 -1.24 4.66
C GLY A 78 13.06 -1.85 5.62
N HIS A 79 13.34 -1.90 6.93
CA HIS A 79 12.51 -2.65 7.90
C HIS A 79 11.23 -1.93 8.35
N ARG A 80 11.12 -0.62 8.12
CA ARG A 80 9.96 0.17 8.51
C ARG A 80 9.70 1.28 7.49
N LEU A 81 8.45 1.39 7.08
CA LEU A 81 7.95 2.50 6.27
C LEU A 81 7.82 3.75 7.16
N LEU A 82 8.41 4.86 6.73
CA LEU A 82 8.40 6.15 7.42
C LEU A 82 7.33 7.08 6.86
N ALA A 83 7.29 7.22 5.54
CA ALA A 83 6.37 8.11 4.83
C ALA A 83 6.18 7.61 3.40
N VAL A 84 5.05 7.96 2.80
CA VAL A 84 4.79 7.73 1.38
C VAL A 84 4.27 9.02 0.74
N ALA A 85 4.89 9.43 -0.35
CA ALA A 85 4.39 10.50 -1.22
C ALA A 85 3.77 9.87 -2.47
N ASN A 86 2.54 10.27 -2.82
CA ASN A 86 1.84 9.84 -4.03
C ASN A 86 0.92 11.01 -4.45
N PRO A 87 0.82 11.37 -5.74
CA PRO A 87 -0.12 12.42 -6.18
C PRO A 87 -1.59 12.07 -5.89
N GLY A 88 -1.91 10.80 -5.61
CA GLY A 88 -3.27 10.31 -5.38
C GLY A 88 -4.14 10.34 -6.66
N ASP A 89 -5.34 9.77 -6.57
CA ASP A 89 -6.40 10.06 -7.53
C ASP A 89 -6.88 11.51 -7.32
N ARG A 90 -7.20 12.22 -8.40
CA ARG A 90 -7.78 13.57 -8.34
C ARG A 90 -9.24 13.54 -7.87
N SER A 91 -9.89 12.38 -7.92
CA SER A 91 -11.25 12.19 -7.39
C SER A 91 -11.22 11.62 -5.97
N SER A 92 -12.08 12.16 -5.09
CA SER A 92 -12.30 11.63 -3.74
C SER A 92 -13.33 10.50 -3.69
N ALA A 93 -13.82 10.04 -4.84
CA ALA A 93 -14.96 9.12 -4.91
C ALA A 93 -14.70 7.78 -4.22
N ASN A 94 -13.52 7.19 -4.45
CA ASN A 94 -13.10 5.95 -3.80
C ASN A 94 -12.92 6.12 -2.29
N LEU A 95 -12.31 7.24 -1.85
CA LEU A 95 -12.17 7.55 -0.43
C LEU A 95 -13.53 7.66 0.27
N LEU A 96 -14.49 8.36 -0.33
CA LEU A 96 -15.82 8.51 0.23
C LEU A 96 -16.57 7.17 0.27
N GLN A 97 -16.40 6.32 -0.73
CA GLN A 97 -16.96 4.97 -0.72
C GLN A 97 -16.34 4.11 0.40
N GLN A 98 -15.02 4.15 0.57
CA GLN A 98 -14.32 3.49 1.67
C GLN A 98 -14.86 3.96 3.02
N ALA A 99 -15.03 5.27 3.20
CA ALA A 99 -15.57 5.84 4.43
C ALA A 99 -17.02 5.38 4.69
N ARG A 100 -17.88 5.35 3.67
CA ARG A 100 -19.26 4.84 3.78
C ARG A 100 -19.29 3.37 4.21
N LEU A 101 -18.45 2.53 3.59
CA LEU A 101 -18.36 1.11 3.93
C LEU A 101 -17.83 0.91 5.36
N TRP A 102 -16.91 1.76 5.80
CA TRP A 102 -16.35 1.68 7.16
C TRP A 102 -17.32 2.18 8.24
N ALA A 103 -18.08 3.23 7.96
CA ALA A 103 -18.91 3.93 8.95
C ALA A 103 -20.08 3.09 9.49
N SER A 104 -20.61 2.15 8.71
CA SER A 104 -21.67 1.24 9.17
C SER A 104 -21.09 -0.11 9.64
N PRO A 105 -21.41 -0.58 10.86
CA PRO A 105 -20.97 -1.89 11.33
C PRO A 105 -21.35 -3.04 10.40
N ARG A 106 -22.49 -2.92 9.70
CA ARG A 106 -22.99 -3.93 8.76
C ARG A 106 -22.11 -4.02 7.52
N SER A 107 -21.82 -2.90 6.86
CA SER A 107 -20.95 -2.86 5.69
C SER A 107 -19.50 -3.18 6.05
N ARG A 108 -19.02 -2.69 7.20
CA ARG A 108 -17.67 -2.99 7.68
C ARG A 108 -17.46 -4.50 7.88
N MET A 109 -18.44 -5.18 8.48
CA MET A 109 -18.43 -6.63 8.62
C MET A 109 -18.49 -7.34 7.25
N ALA A 110 -19.25 -6.82 6.30
CA ALA A 110 -19.32 -7.39 4.95
C ALA A 110 -17.97 -7.33 4.24
N VAL A 111 -17.27 -6.19 4.30
CA VAL A 111 -15.91 -6.04 3.76
C VAL A 111 -14.95 -7.00 4.45
N ALA A 112 -14.94 -7.07 5.79
CA ALA A 112 -14.08 -8.00 6.52
C ALA A 112 -14.30 -9.45 6.08
N ARG A 113 -15.55 -9.88 5.88
CA ARG A 113 -15.86 -11.23 5.34
C ARG A 113 -15.31 -11.43 3.93
N ARG A 114 -15.43 -10.44 3.04
CA ARG A 114 -14.84 -10.51 1.68
C ARG A 114 -13.31 -10.66 1.74
N MET A 115 -12.65 -9.87 2.58
CA MET A 115 -11.19 -9.97 2.79
C MET A 115 -10.78 -11.36 3.27
N PHE A 116 -11.50 -11.91 4.27
CA PHE A 116 -11.23 -13.25 4.76
C PHE A 116 -11.49 -14.33 3.69
N ARG A 117 -12.53 -14.20 2.86
CA ARG A 117 -12.80 -15.14 1.75
C ARG A 117 -11.71 -15.09 0.69
N LEU A 118 -11.21 -13.91 0.31
CA LEU A 118 -10.09 -13.82 -0.62
C LEU A 118 -8.84 -14.52 -0.06
N ARG A 119 -8.58 -14.36 1.24
CA ARG A 119 -7.40 -14.95 1.89
C ARG A 119 -7.54 -16.46 2.13
N PHE A 120 -8.75 -16.94 2.40
CA PHE A 120 -8.97 -18.28 2.96
C PHE A 120 -9.92 -19.17 2.16
N GLY A 121 -10.47 -18.67 1.05
CA GLY A 121 -11.43 -19.37 0.20
C GLY A 121 -12.80 -19.59 0.87
N ASP A 122 -13.48 -20.63 0.40
CA ASP A 122 -14.86 -20.97 0.79
C ASP A 122 -15.00 -21.48 2.24
N ASP A 123 -13.89 -21.71 2.93
CA ASP A 123 -13.86 -22.11 4.33
C ASP A 123 -14.37 -21.02 5.30
N VAL A 124 -14.58 -19.80 4.79
CA VAL A 124 -15.14 -18.69 5.57
C VAL A 124 -16.67 -18.72 5.51
N PRO A 125 -17.36 -19.03 6.62
CA PRO A 125 -18.81 -19.15 6.61
C PRO A 125 -19.48 -17.83 6.19
N PRO A 126 -20.60 -17.88 5.45
CA PRO A 126 -21.29 -16.69 4.95
C PRO A 126 -21.59 -15.63 6.02
N ASN A 127 -21.96 -16.07 7.22
CA ASN A 127 -22.38 -15.23 8.34
C ASN A 127 -21.36 -15.18 9.49
N ALA A 128 -20.08 -15.48 9.23
CA ALA A 128 -19.04 -15.46 10.26
C ALA A 128 -18.97 -14.08 10.95
N ASN A 129 -18.89 -14.07 12.28
CA ASN A 129 -18.64 -12.86 13.06
C ASN A 129 -17.13 -12.66 13.27
N MET A 130 -16.72 -11.48 13.75
CA MET A 130 -15.29 -11.15 13.95
C MET A 130 -14.56 -12.13 14.90
N ARG A 131 -15.25 -12.72 15.88
CA ARG A 131 -14.63 -13.73 16.75
C ARG A 131 -14.23 -14.97 15.95
N ARG A 132 -15.12 -15.46 15.10
CA ARG A 132 -14.86 -16.62 14.24
C ARG A 132 -13.78 -16.32 13.19
N LEU A 133 -13.83 -15.15 12.56
CA LEU A 133 -12.81 -14.72 11.60
C LEU A 133 -11.41 -14.70 12.23
N ARG A 134 -11.23 -14.03 13.38
CA ARG A 134 -9.94 -14.01 14.10
C ARG A 134 -9.42 -15.40 14.49
N GLY A 135 -10.34 -16.32 14.86
CA GLY A 135 -9.97 -17.71 15.17
C GLY A 135 -9.39 -18.45 13.97
N LEU A 136 -9.99 -18.29 12.78
CA LEU A 136 -9.51 -18.88 11.54
C LEU A 136 -8.11 -18.37 11.17
N GLU A 137 -7.90 -17.05 11.27
CA GLU A 137 -6.62 -16.42 10.96
C GLU A 137 -5.49 -16.91 11.86
N GLY A 138 -5.70 -16.89 13.19
CA GLY A 138 -4.67 -17.29 14.14
C GLY A 138 -4.21 -18.74 13.96
N GLY A 139 -5.14 -19.64 13.64
CA GLY A 139 -4.84 -21.03 13.34
C GLY A 139 -4.03 -21.20 12.04
N ARG A 140 -4.47 -20.55 10.95
CA ARG A 140 -3.83 -20.68 9.64
C ARG A 140 -2.45 -20.07 9.57
N VAL A 141 -2.24 -18.89 10.17
CA VAL A 141 -0.91 -18.26 10.20
C VAL A 141 0.09 -19.13 10.96
N LYS A 142 -0.32 -19.69 12.11
CA LYS A 142 0.53 -20.62 12.87
C LYS A 142 0.82 -21.89 12.09
N ALA A 143 -0.17 -22.43 11.37
CA ALA A 143 0.00 -23.60 10.51
C ALA A 143 0.99 -23.33 9.37
N ALA A 144 0.87 -22.17 8.69
CA ALA A 144 1.80 -21.76 7.63
C ALA A 144 3.24 -21.69 8.14
N TYR A 145 3.48 -21.06 9.30
CA TYR A 145 4.82 -21.03 9.90
C TYR A 145 5.38 -22.43 10.18
N ARG A 146 4.58 -23.33 10.77
CA ARG A 146 5.02 -24.71 11.06
C ARG A 146 5.30 -25.49 9.79
N GLU A 147 4.46 -25.33 8.78
CA GLU A 147 4.61 -26.04 7.51
C GLU A 147 5.89 -25.61 6.80
N HIS A 148 6.16 -24.30 6.72
CA HIS A 148 7.38 -23.80 6.09
C HIS A 148 8.64 -24.09 6.89
N ALA A 149 8.57 -24.07 8.23
CA ALA A 149 9.65 -24.54 9.08
C ALA A 149 10.01 -26.01 8.82
N ARG A 150 8.99 -26.87 8.70
CA ARG A 150 9.16 -28.29 8.38
C ARG A 150 9.68 -28.49 6.96
N ARG A 151 9.17 -27.72 5.99
CA ARG A 151 9.53 -27.81 4.57
C ARG A 151 11.00 -27.47 4.33
N THR A 152 11.53 -26.45 5.01
CA THR A 152 12.89 -25.96 4.78
C THR A 152 13.90 -26.43 5.82
N GLY A 153 13.45 -27.04 6.92
CA GLY A 153 14.30 -27.42 8.04
C GLY A 153 14.71 -26.26 8.96
N VAL A 154 14.29 -25.03 8.65
CA VAL A 154 14.58 -23.84 9.45
C VAL A 154 13.78 -23.88 10.76
N THR A 155 14.46 -23.71 11.89
CA THR A 155 13.82 -23.68 13.20
C THR A 155 12.96 -22.42 13.37
N TRP A 156 11.68 -22.59 13.73
CA TRP A 156 10.77 -21.47 14.02
C TRP A 156 10.46 -21.37 15.52
N LYS A 157 10.90 -20.28 16.15
CA LYS A 157 10.67 -19.99 17.58
C LYS A 157 9.54 -19.00 17.84
N GLY A 158 8.89 -18.52 16.79
CA GLY A 158 7.89 -17.46 16.86
C GLY A 158 8.39 -16.13 16.32
N ARG A 159 7.46 -15.19 16.21
CA ARG A 159 7.72 -13.88 15.63
C ARG A 159 8.24 -12.94 16.72
N VAL A 160 9.38 -12.32 16.47
CA VAL A 160 10.07 -11.42 17.41
C VAL A 160 9.91 -9.97 16.95
N TYR A 161 9.52 -9.10 17.88
CA TYR A 161 9.29 -7.67 17.66
C TYR A 161 9.86 -6.85 18.80
N GLY A 162 10.29 -5.61 18.51
CA GLY A 162 10.71 -4.64 19.51
C GLY A 162 12.07 -4.02 19.21
N PRO A 163 12.41 -2.88 19.83
CA PRO A 163 13.71 -2.23 19.67
C PRO A 163 14.85 -3.06 20.29
N GLU A 164 14.60 -3.73 21.42
CA GLU A 164 15.56 -4.59 22.13
C GLU A 164 15.53 -6.05 21.66
N ALA A 165 14.83 -6.32 20.55
CA ALA A 165 14.70 -7.68 20.04
C ALA A 165 16.00 -8.16 19.37
N GLU A 166 16.34 -9.43 19.59
CA GLU A 166 17.38 -10.15 18.85
C GLU A 166 16.72 -11.14 17.87
N PRO A 167 16.30 -10.67 16.67
CA PRO A 167 15.65 -11.52 15.68
C PRO A 167 16.64 -12.49 15.03
N ASP A 168 16.24 -13.75 14.90
CA ASP A 168 16.92 -14.74 14.06
C ASP A 168 16.80 -14.43 12.55
N THR A 169 17.54 -15.17 11.72
CA THR A 169 17.58 -15.00 10.26
C THR A 169 16.20 -14.93 9.62
N VAL A 170 15.31 -15.88 9.95
CA VAL A 170 13.95 -15.90 9.39
C VAL A 170 13.14 -14.67 9.84
N ASN A 171 13.29 -14.22 11.08
CA ASN A 171 12.64 -13.00 11.54
C ASN A 171 13.17 -11.74 10.84
N LEU A 172 14.47 -11.67 10.55
CA LEU A 172 15.10 -10.59 9.80
C LEU A 172 14.53 -10.49 8.38
N VAL A 173 14.49 -11.63 7.67
CA VAL A 173 13.96 -11.72 6.31
C VAL A 173 12.47 -11.39 6.28
N LEU A 174 11.65 -12.01 7.16
CA LEU A 174 10.21 -11.73 7.28
C LEU A 174 9.94 -10.24 7.51
N SER A 175 10.70 -9.59 8.38
CA SER A 175 10.52 -8.16 8.66
C SER A 175 10.83 -7.31 7.43
N THR A 176 11.91 -7.62 6.71
CA THR A 176 12.30 -6.90 5.50
C THR A 176 11.29 -7.10 4.37
N LEU A 177 10.86 -8.33 4.10
CA LEU A 177 9.85 -8.61 3.06
C LEU A 177 8.49 -7.98 3.41
N ASN A 178 8.05 -8.06 4.67
CA ASN A 178 6.78 -7.45 5.07
C ASN A 178 6.82 -5.91 4.96
N ALA A 179 7.94 -5.26 5.26
CA ALA A 179 8.06 -3.83 5.10
C ALA A 179 8.02 -3.41 3.62
N ALA A 180 8.65 -4.17 2.72
CA ALA A 180 8.53 -3.97 1.28
C ALA A 180 7.09 -4.22 0.79
N LEU A 181 6.42 -5.26 1.29
CA LEU A 181 5.01 -5.54 1.01
C LEU A 181 4.10 -4.38 1.45
N TYR A 182 4.34 -3.82 2.63
CA TYR A 182 3.58 -2.66 3.12
C TYR A 182 3.81 -1.43 2.26
N ALA A 183 5.03 -1.19 1.76
CA ALA A 183 5.32 -0.07 0.85
C ALA A 183 4.53 -0.21 -0.46
N VAL A 184 4.55 -1.39 -1.09
CA VAL A 184 3.77 -1.68 -2.31
C VAL A 184 2.27 -1.53 -2.05
N THR A 185 1.79 -2.10 -0.94
CA THR A 185 0.38 -2.02 -0.56
C THR A 185 -0.05 -0.57 -0.35
N HIS A 186 0.77 0.22 0.34
CA HIS A 186 0.50 1.63 0.60
C HIS A 186 0.47 2.45 -0.70
N ALA A 187 1.36 2.14 -1.65
CA ALA A 187 1.37 2.78 -2.96
C ALA A 187 0.09 2.47 -3.74
N VAL A 188 -0.38 1.21 -3.73
CA VAL A 188 -1.64 0.80 -4.37
C VAL A 188 -2.84 1.47 -3.71
N VAL A 189 -2.93 1.49 -2.38
CA VAL A 189 -4.02 2.13 -1.63
C VAL A 189 -4.12 3.62 -1.99
N LEU A 190 -3.01 4.36 -1.94
CA LEU A 190 -3.01 5.77 -2.33
C LEU A 190 -3.28 5.97 -3.82
N GLY A 191 -2.76 5.10 -4.69
CA GLY A 191 -2.97 5.16 -6.14
C GLY A 191 -4.43 4.93 -6.54
N LEU A 192 -5.20 4.20 -5.72
CA LEU A 192 -6.65 4.06 -5.86
C LEU A 192 -7.44 5.21 -5.22
N GLY A 193 -6.78 6.24 -4.69
CA GLY A 193 -7.44 7.35 -4.00
C GLY A 193 -8.08 6.96 -2.68
N LEU A 194 -7.57 5.92 -2.00
CA LEU A 194 -8.07 5.42 -0.73
C LEU A 194 -7.21 5.92 0.43
N SER A 195 -7.77 5.92 1.65
CA SER A 195 -7.03 6.24 2.87
C SER A 195 -6.37 4.99 3.48
N PRO A 196 -5.05 5.03 3.74
CA PRO A 196 -4.34 3.99 4.52
C PRO A 196 -4.88 3.81 5.95
N ALA A 197 -5.50 4.84 6.52
CA ALA A 197 -5.91 4.84 7.93
C ALA A 197 -7.27 4.17 8.16
N ILE A 198 -8.12 4.07 7.13
CA ILE A 198 -9.49 3.55 7.25
C ILE A 198 -9.49 2.03 7.03
N GLY A 199 -9.10 1.30 8.08
CA GLY A 199 -9.08 -0.17 8.12
C GLY A 199 -10.43 -0.80 8.51
N PHE A 200 -10.70 -1.97 7.95
CA PHE A 200 -11.88 -2.79 8.21
C PHE A 200 -11.63 -3.83 9.31
N ILE A 201 -10.43 -4.42 9.35
CA ILE A 201 -10.02 -5.42 10.36
C ILE A 201 -9.15 -4.76 11.43
N HIS A 202 -8.02 -4.15 11.03
CA HIS A 202 -7.16 -3.37 11.90
C HIS A 202 -7.76 -1.99 12.20
N THR A 203 -7.41 -1.42 13.36
CA THR A 203 -7.88 -0.10 13.79
C THR A 203 -6.86 0.55 14.72
N GLY A 204 -6.91 1.88 14.86
CA GLY A 204 -6.07 2.64 15.79
C GLY A 204 -4.67 2.99 15.27
N ASN A 205 -4.36 2.66 14.01
CA ASN A 205 -3.10 3.01 13.35
C ASN A 205 -3.37 3.68 11.98
N HIS A 206 -2.55 4.66 11.59
CA HIS A 206 -2.59 5.32 10.28
C HIS A 206 -2.31 4.38 9.09
N LEU A 207 -1.84 3.15 9.34
CA LEU A 207 -1.62 2.10 8.34
C LEU A 207 -2.63 0.95 8.43
N SER A 208 -3.77 1.14 9.11
CA SER A 208 -4.71 0.04 9.36
C SER A 208 -5.17 -0.66 8.08
N PHE A 209 -5.56 0.08 7.05
CA PHE A 209 -5.99 -0.53 5.79
C PHE A 209 -4.83 -1.15 5.00
N VAL A 210 -3.62 -0.59 5.13
CA VAL A 210 -2.42 -1.19 4.54
C VAL A 210 -2.14 -2.56 5.15
N HIS A 211 -2.31 -2.70 6.46
CA HIS A 211 -2.16 -4.00 7.12
C HIS A 211 -3.26 -4.98 6.69
N ASP A 212 -4.50 -4.52 6.61
CA ASP A 212 -5.62 -5.34 6.15
C ASP A 212 -5.35 -5.94 4.77
N VAL A 213 -4.92 -5.11 3.81
CA VAL A 213 -4.66 -5.55 2.44
C VAL A 213 -3.38 -6.39 2.36
N ALA A 214 -2.30 -6.00 3.05
CA ALA A 214 -1.05 -6.76 3.02
C ALA A 214 -1.22 -8.18 3.58
N ASP A 215 -2.05 -8.35 4.61
CA ASP A 215 -2.30 -9.65 5.24
C ASP A 215 -2.95 -10.67 4.30
N LEU A 216 -3.58 -10.22 3.21
CA LEU A 216 -4.12 -11.10 2.16
C LEU A 216 -3.02 -11.93 1.48
N TYR A 217 -1.78 -11.45 1.46
CA TYR A 217 -0.69 -12.04 0.66
C TYR A 217 0.45 -12.64 1.48
N LYS A 218 0.51 -12.36 2.78
CA LYS A 218 1.65 -12.80 3.63
C LYS A 218 1.84 -14.32 3.63
N THR A 219 0.75 -15.07 3.75
CA THR A 219 0.81 -16.54 3.81
C THR A 219 1.23 -17.17 2.50
N ASP A 220 0.99 -16.48 1.38
CA ASP A 220 1.22 -17.03 0.04
C ASP A 220 2.58 -16.59 -0.51
N ILE A 221 3.13 -15.48 0.00
CA ILE A 221 4.34 -14.86 -0.54
C ILE A 221 5.41 -14.71 0.54
N THR A 222 5.23 -13.79 1.50
CA THR A 222 6.33 -13.38 2.37
C THR A 222 6.73 -14.44 3.40
N ILE A 223 5.78 -15.23 3.90
CA ILE A 223 6.07 -16.32 4.83
C ILE A 223 6.86 -17.45 4.14
N PRO A 224 6.37 -18.09 3.06
CA PRO A 224 7.15 -19.09 2.34
C PRO A 224 8.55 -18.59 1.95
N ALA A 225 8.63 -17.42 1.30
CA ALA A 225 9.88 -16.86 0.83
C ALA A 225 10.87 -16.60 1.98
N ALA A 226 10.40 -16.16 3.14
CA ALA A 226 11.31 -15.90 4.25
C ALA A 226 11.94 -17.18 4.81
N PHE A 227 11.24 -18.32 4.76
CA PHE A 227 11.81 -19.61 5.14
C PHE A 227 12.79 -20.13 4.09
N ASP A 228 12.49 -19.94 2.80
CA ASP A 228 13.37 -20.33 1.70
C ASP A 228 14.69 -19.55 1.76
N LEU A 229 14.62 -18.21 1.83
CA LEU A 229 15.80 -17.36 1.90
C LEU A 229 16.58 -17.53 3.20
N ALA A 230 15.93 -17.92 4.31
CA ALA A 230 16.64 -18.21 5.55
C ALA A 230 17.40 -19.55 5.49
N ALA A 231 16.91 -20.52 4.72
CA ALA A 231 17.56 -21.81 4.51
C ALA A 231 18.81 -21.71 3.63
N GLU A 232 18.98 -20.62 2.88
CA GLU A 232 20.22 -20.30 2.16
C GLU A 232 21.37 -19.88 3.10
N GLU A 233 21.10 -19.72 4.40
CA GLU A 233 22.06 -19.27 5.42
C GLU A 233 22.84 -18.01 5.01
N PRO A 234 22.14 -16.94 4.58
CA PRO A 234 22.82 -15.76 4.03
C PRO A 234 23.59 -15.00 5.11
N GLU A 235 24.81 -14.58 4.78
CA GLU A 235 25.60 -13.67 5.63
C GLU A 235 24.88 -12.34 5.89
N SER A 236 24.11 -11.87 4.90
CA SER A 236 23.34 -10.62 4.97
C SER A 236 21.85 -10.85 4.67
N PRO A 237 21.05 -11.41 5.61
CA PRO A 237 19.68 -11.83 5.36
C PRO A 237 18.77 -10.70 4.85
N ARG A 238 18.94 -9.51 5.42
CA ARG A 238 18.14 -8.34 5.00
C ARG A 238 18.50 -7.87 3.59
N ARG A 239 19.76 -7.99 3.16
CA ARG A 239 20.20 -7.57 1.82
C ARG A 239 19.60 -8.52 0.78
N LEU A 240 19.76 -9.82 0.98
CA LEU A 240 19.17 -10.84 0.12
C LEU A 240 17.64 -10.65 0.00
N ALA A 241 16.95 -10.44 1.12
CA ALA A 241 15.51 -10.18 1.11
C ALA A 241 15.11 -8.97 0.26
N ARG A 242 15.89 -7.87 0.26
CA ARG A 242 15.61 -6.69 -0.57
C ARG A 242 15.83 -6.96 -2.04
N GLU A 243 16.91 -7.66 -2.37
CA GLU A 243 17.25 -8.03 -3.76
C GLU A 243 16.16 -8.93 -4.37
N ARG A 244 15.63 -9.86 -3.57
CA ARG A 244 14.58 -10.79 -4.00
C ARG A 244 13.17 -10.20 -3.98
N ALA A 245 12.93 -9.09 -3.27
CA ALA A 245 11.58 -8.54 -3.11
C ALA A 245 10.93 -8.12 -4.45
N GLY A 246 11.72 -7.62 -5.40
CA GLY A 246 11.21 -7.26 -6.73
C GLY A 246 10.62 -8.46 -7.48
N GLU A 247 11.39 -9.54 -7.54
CA GLU A 247 10.99 -10.82 -8.17
C GLU A 247 9.80 -11.45 -7.43
N LEU A 248 9.84 -11.48 -6.09
CA LEU A 248 8.78 -12.08 -5.27
C LEU A 248 7.43 -11.36 -5.38
N PHE A 249 7.44 -10.07 -5.69
CA PHE A 249 6.23 -9.26 -5.81
C PHE A 249 5.82 -8.99 -7.25
N ASP A 250 6.45 -9.64 -8.23
CA ASP A 250 6.08 -9.45 -9.63
C ASP A 250 4.59 -9.75 -9.87
N GLY A 251 3.92 -8.87 -10.60
CA GLY A 251 2.46 -8.92 -10.84
C GLY A 251 1.55 -8.69 -9.61
N LEU A 252 2.07 -8.73 -8.37
CA LEU A 252 1.30 -8.55 -7.14
C LEU A 252 0.51 -7.25 -7.09
N PRO A 253 1.03 -6.09 -7.53
CA PRO A 253 0.28 -4.83 -7.48
C PRO A 253 -0.96 -4.84 -8.37
N GLY A 254 -0.91 -5.50 -9.53
CA GLY A 254 -2.07 -5.68 -10.40
C GLY A 254 -3.15 -6.53 -9.74
N ARG A 255 -2.74 -7.62 -9.07
CA ARG A 255 -3.63 -8.43 -8.23
C ARG A 255 -4.22 -7.62 -7.07
N MET A 256 -3.40 -6.84 -6.36
CA MET A 256 -3.86 -5.95 -5.28
C MET A 256 -4.91 -4.95 -5.74
N VAL A 257 -4.70 -4.32 -6.90
CA VAL A 257 -5.69 -3.39 -7.47
C VAL A 257 -7.02 -4.11 -7.68
N LYS A 258 -7.01 -5.28 -8.36
CA LYS A 258 -8.22 -6.07 -8.60
C LYS A 258 -8.92 -6.45 -7.29
N ASP A 259 -8.18 -7.01 -6.35
CA ASP A 259 -8.70 -7.48 -5.07
C ASP A 259 -9.28 -6.32 -4.25
N VAL A 260 -8.62 -5.14 -4.22
CA VAL A 260 -9.14 -3.95 -3.51
C VAL A 260 -10.41 -3.40 -4.16
N LEU A 261 -10.46 -3.33 -5.50
CA LEU A 261 -11.66 -2.91 -6.23
C LEU A 261 -12.85 -3.84 -5.94
N GLU A 262 -12.60 -5.15 -5.81
CA GLU A 262 -13.61 -6.15 -5.47
C GLU A 262 -14.09 -6.04 -4.02
N ILE A 263 -13.19 -6.04 -3.03
CA ILE A 263 -13.59 -6.00 -1.61
C ILE A 263 -14.31 -4.71 -1.23
N LEU A 264 -14.01 -3.60 -1.90
CA LEU A 264 -14.63 -2.29 -1.67
C LEU A 264 -15.75 -1.98 -2.66
N GLU A 265 -16.09 -2.90 -3.57
CA GLU A 265 -17.16 -2.73 -4.55
C GLU A 265 -17.02 -1.41 -5.34
N LEU A 266 -15.80 -1.09 -5.78
CA LEU A 266 -15.48 0.18 -6.45
C LEU A 266 -15.84 0.18 -7.95
N HIS A 267 -16.46 -0.89 -8.44
CA HIS A 267 -16.94 -1.00 -9.82
C HIS A 267 -18.03 0.03 -10.08
N GLY A 268 -17.75 1.02 -10.94
CA GLY A 268 -18.73 2.05 -11.32
C GLY A 268 -18.77 3.27 -10.41
N VAL A 269 -17.80 3.45 -9.51
CA VAL A 269 -17.64 4.71 -8.77
C VAL A 269 -17.22 5.80 -9.77
N GLY A 270 -18.21 6.55 -10.27
CA GLY A 270 -17.99 7.68 -11.16
C GLY A 270 -17.23 8.81 -10.46
N ALA A 271 -16.56 9.65 -11.25
CA ALA A 271 -15.96 10.86 -10.71
C ALA A 271 -17.04 11.72 -10.05
N ILE A 272 -16.83 12.08 -8.78
CA ILE A 272 -17.71 13.03 -8.09
C ILE A 272 -17.40 14.43 -8.65
N PRO A 273 -18.41 15.16 -9.16
CA PRO A 273 -18.22 16.53 -9.63
C PRO A 273 -17.68 17.42 -8.49
N THR A 274 -16.80 18.35 -8.84
CA THR A 274 -16.40 19.41 -7.90
C THR A 274 -17.59 20.34 -7.68
N GLY A 275 -17.93 20.59 -6.41
CA GLY A 275 -19.07 21.42 -6.05
C GLY A 275 -19.13 21.66 -4.54
N LEU A 276 -20.16 22.40 -4.11
CA LEU A 276 -20.47 22.62 -2.70
C LEU A 276 -21.47 21.56 -2.23
N TRP A 277 -21.27 21.03 -1.03
CA TRP A 277 -22.20 20.06 -0.43
C TRP A 277 -23.39 20.80 0.20
N ASP A 278 -24.58 20.34 -0.11
CA ASP A 278 -25.86 20.80 0.42
C ASP A 278 -26.69 19.58 0.88
N PRO A 279 -27.25 19.59 2.10
CA PRO A 279 -28.06 18.48 2.61
C PRO A 279 -29.41 18.29 1.90
N ALA A 280 -29.96 19.34 1.28
CA ALA A 280 -31.22 19.32 0.56
C ALA A 280 -31.04 19.09 -0.95
N GLU A 281 -30.02 19.72 -1.55
CA GLU A 281 -29.80 19.74 -3.00
C GLU A 281 -28.66 18.82 -3.47
N GLY A 282 -27.85 18.30 -2.55
CA GLY A 282 -26.75 17.40 -2.87
C GLY A 282 -25.45 18.16 -3.21
N VAL A 283 -25.00 18.10 -4.45
CA VAL A 283 -23.78 18.82 -4.88
C VAL A 283 -24.16 19.93 -5.85
N VAL A 284 -23.95 21.18 -5.44
CA VAL A 284 -24.23 22.37 -6.26
C VAL A 284 -22.93 22.95 -6.86
N PRO A 285 -22.98 23.72 -7.97
CA PRO A 285 -21.79 24.29 -8.60
C PRO A 285 -20.92 25.12 -7.64
N ALA A 286 -19.61 24.90 -7.69
CA ALA A 286 -18.63 25.76 -7.02
C ALA A 286 -18.29 26.98 -7.89
N GLY A 287 -17.93 28.11 -7.28
CA GLY A 287 -17.59 29.35 -7.99
C GLY A 287 -18.79 30.16 -8.49
N THR A 288 -20.00 29.79 -8.08
CA THR A 288 -21.23 30.56 -8.31
C THR A 288 -21.51 31.44 -7.08
N ASN A 289 -21.90 32.70 -7.29
CA ASN A 289 -22.39 33.56 -6.22
C ASN A 289 -23.86 33.20 -5.94
N TYR A 290 -24.14 32.72 -4.73
CA TYR A 290 -25.49 32.38 -4.25
C TYR A 290 -26.10 33.47 -3.36
N GLY A 291 -25.41 34.61 -3.18
CA GLY A 291 -26.00 35.78 -2.56
C GLY A 291 -27.18 36.30 -3.39
N GLN A 292 -28.29 36.62 -2.73
CA GLN A 292 -29.30 37.47 -3.35
C GLN A 292 -28.71 38.87 -3.44
N ASP A 293 -28.89 39.56 -4.58
CA ASP A 293 -28.53 40.98 -4.71
C ASP A 293 -29.11 41.74 -3.51
N ASP A 294 -28.25 42.24 -2.62
CA ASP A 294 -28.69 43.11 -1.53
C ASP A 294 -29.08 44.43 -2.19
N PRO A 295 -30.34 44.91 -2.06
CA PRO A 295 -30.74 46.20 -2.63
C PRO A 295 -29.96 47.41 -2.05
N ARG A 296 -29.04 47.18 -1.11
CA ARG A 296 -28.09 48.18 -0.58
C ARG A 296 -26.72 48.20 -1.27
N ASP A 297 -26.46 47.29 -2.22
CA ASP A 297 -25.24 47.26 -3.03
C ASP A 297 -25.35 48.09 -4.33
N GLU A 298 -26.34 48.98 -4.44
CA GLU A 298 -26.33 49.99 -5.51
C GLU A 298 -25.19 50.99 -5.25
N PRO A 299 -24.29 51.23 -6.23
CA PRO A 299 -23.27 52.27 -6.09
C PRO A 299 -23.97 53.62 -5.97
N GLU A 300 -23.68 54.35 -4.89
CA GLU A 300 -24.05 55.77 -4.75
C GLU A 300 -23.61 56.50 -6.03
N ARG A 301 -24.59 57.03 -6.78
CA ARG A 301 -24.37 57.80 -8.01
C ARG A 301 -23.91 59.22 -7.71
#